data_AF-A0A2E2B4W2-F1
#
_entry.id   AF-A0A2E2B4W2-F1
#
_cell.length_a   1.000
_cell.length_b   1.000
_cell.length_c   1.000
_cell.angle_alpha   90.00
_cell.angle_beta   90.00
_cell.angle_gamma   90.00
#
_symmetry.space_group_name_H-M   'P 1'
#
loop_
_entity.id
_entity.type
_entity.pdbx_description
1 polymer ?
#
loop_
_entity_poly.entity_id
_entity_poly.type
_entity_poly.pdbx_seq_one_letter_code
_entity_poly.pdbx_strand_id
1 'polypeptide(L)'
;MLGQLDSPVYLVMLDDKLAASQSGQASLGDDADGLPLVGFVPATSMGQMGDASFCEDHNLKFAYMTGAMANGIASEAMVIAAAKAGMMGSYGAAGQSLQAVEAAIDMIQGAVGDLPYCFNLIHSPNEPQHEINIVELYIKRGVTCVEASAYLGMALPAVRYRTHGIHRDADGNIVTPNRIIAKASRTEVATHWFSPPPQKMVDELVSQGHLTIEQAALCREIPMAQDLTAEADSGGHTDNRPAIALWPTMIDLKNQMQARFNYQQKLRVGAGGGISTPTSAAAALAMGADFLVTGSVNQACVESGSCDYVRQALAQAQQADITMAPAADMFEMGVKLQVLKRGTMFPMRAGKLYDLYKTYNSLEEIPAAIRANLEKTVFLQPIDDVWNQTREFFLKREPAQAQKADRDPKHKMALVFRWYLGLSSRWANAGDLSRKMDFQIWCGPAMGAFNQWTTDTFLADYQNRDTVTVGLNLIYGAAVASRLTMLAAQGVSLDESAKQIKPQTSDALEAYCK
;
A
#
# COMPACT_ATOMS: atom_id res chain seq x y z
N MET A 1 -7.84 31.88 2.44
CA MET A 1 -7.13 31.92 3.74
C MET A 1 -6.92 30.52 4.33
N LEU A 2 -7.94 29.67 4.51
CA LEU A 2 -7.75 28.34 5.14
C LEU A 2 -6.79 27.40 4.41
N GLY A 3 -6.69 27.51 3.08
CA GLY A 3 -5.70 26.78 2.27
C GLY A 3 -4.26 27.32 2.37
N GLN A 4 -4.05 28.50 2.95
CA GLN A 4 -2.70 29.05 3.14
C GLN A 4 -2.13 28.51 4.46
N LEU A 5 -1.45 27.37 4.34
CA LEU A 5 -1.00 26.56 5.47
C LEU A 5 0.04 27.26 6.35
N ASP A 6 0.87 28.13 5.79
CA ASP A 6 1.98 28.79 6.50
C ASP A 6 1.55 30.02 7.31
N SER A 7 0.25 30.33 7.32
CA SER A 7 -0.30 31.49 8.03
C SER A 7 -1.44 31.07 8.95
N PRO A 8 -1.50 31.55 10.20
CA PRO A 8 -2.66 31.35 11.05
C PRO A 8 -3.89 32.03 10.44
N VAL A 9 -5.09 31.59 10.82
CA VAL A 9 -6.34 32.27 10.49
C VAL A 9 -7.08 32.61 11.78
N TYR A 10 -7.39 33.89 11.93
CA TYR A 10 -8.22 34.45 12.98
C TYR A 10 -9.59 34.75 12.39
N LEU A 11 -10.64 34.27 13.03
CA LEU A 11 -12.03 34.59 12.68
C LEU A 11 -12.61 35.50 13.76
N VAL A 12 -13.12 36.64 13.34
CA VAL A 12 -13.67 37.68 14.23
C VAL A 12 -15.08 38.05 13.83
N MET A 13 -15.85 38.59 14.77
CA MET A 13 -17.14 39.19 14.48
C MET A 13 -16.99 40.69 14.21
N LEU A 14 -17.38 41.12 13.01
CA LEU A 14 -17.41 42.52 12.57
C LEU A 14 -18.82 42.84 12.09
N ASP A 15 -19.51 43.76 12.75
CA ASP A 15 -20.90 44.15 12.43
C ASP A 15 -21.84 42.95 12.24
N ASP A 16 -21.84 42.02 13.21
CA ASP A 16 -22.58 40.75 13.20
C ASP A 16 -22.27 39.81 12.02
N LYS A 17 -21.15 40.02 11.33
CA LYS A 17 -20.67 39.14 10.24
C LYS A 17 -19.34 38.51 10.61
N LEU A 18 -19.16 37.28 10.15
CA LEU A 18 -17.89 36.58 10.26
C LEU A 18 -16.87 37.21 9.30
N ALA A 19 -15.75 37.66 9.84
CA ALA A 19 -14.61 38.15 9.08
C ALA A 19 -13.37 37.31 9.37
N ALA A 20 -12.43 37.24 8.43
CA ALA A 20 -11.20 36.47 8.55
C ALA A 20 -9.97 37.37 8.38
N SER A 21 -8.94 37.13 9.20
CA SER A 21 -7.63 37.78 9.12
C SER A 21 -6.51 36.77 9.29
N GLN A 22 -5.32 37.08 8.76
CA GLN A 22 -4.08 36.31 8.98
C GLN A 22 -3.03 37.12 9.76
N SER A 23 -3.40 38.32 10.20
CA SER A 23 -2.55 39.25 10.93
C SER A 23 -3.32 39.90 12.07
N GLY A 24 -2.61 40.30 13.12
CA GLY A 24 -3.19 40.96 14.27
C GLY A 24 -2.65 40.38 15.57
N GLN A 25 -3.23 40.82 16.68
CA GLN A 25 -2.98 40.27 18.01
C GLN A 25 -4.30 39.76 18.57
N ALA A 26 -4.26 38.59 19.18
CA ALA A 26 -5.40 37.99 19.88
C ALA A 26 -5.09 37.97 21.38
N SER A 27 -6.00 38.53 22.17
CA SER A 27 -5.99 38.42 23.62
C SER A 27 -7.14 37.51 24.04
N LEU A 28 -6.85 36.49 24.83
CA LEU A 28 -7.86 35.57 25.37
C LEU A 28 -8.15 35.97 26.82
N GLY A 29 -9.39 36.33 27.14
CA GLY A 29 -9.77 36.82 28.47
C GLY A 29 -10.61 38.11 28.43
N ASP A 30 -10.55 38.91 29.51
CA ASP A 30 -11.41 40.08 29.73
C ASP A 30 -11.20 41.25 28.75
N ASP A 31 -12.25 42.10 28.69
CA ASP A 31 -12.52 43.21 27.75
C ASP A 31 -11.27 43.93 27.22
N ALA A 32 -10.85 43.52 26.03
CA ALA A 32 -9.89 44.26 25.22
C ALA A 32 -10.63 45.11 24.18
N ASP A 33 -10.11 46.31 23.90
CA ASP A 33 -10.51 47.12 22.75
C ASP A 33 -10.15 46.35 21.46
N GLY A 34 -11.08 45.56 20.94
CA GLY A 34 -10.88 44.72 19.77
C GLY A 34 -12.14 44.02 19.29
N LEU A 35 -12.09 43.44 18.09
CA LEU A 35 -13.18 42.62 17.56
C LEU A 35 -13.21 41.26 18.29
N PRO A 36 -14.39 40.72 18.64
CA PRO A 36 -14.50 39.42 19.29
C PRO A 36 -13.90 38.31 18.42
N LEU A 37 -12.89 37.60 18.93
CA LEU A 37 -12.33 36.41 18.28
C LEU A 37 -13.29 35.22 18.51
N VAL A 38 -13.82 34.67 17.42
CA VAL A 38 -14.76 33.53 17.45
C VAL A 38 -14.17 32.25 16.90
N GLY A 39 -12.98 32.30 16.30
CA GLY A 39 -12.26 31.10 15.88
C GLY A 39 -10.80 31.38 15.59
N PHE A 40 -9.96 30.39 15.82
CA PHE A 40 -8.53 30.43 15.54
C PHE A 40 -8.04 29.10 15.01
N VAL A 41 -7.22 29.13 13.96
CA VAL A 41 -6.40 27.99 13.55
C VAL A 41 -4.96 28.44 13.35
N PRO A 42 -3.98 27.67 13.87
CA PRO A 42 -2.57 28.00 13.68
C PRO A 42 -2.16 27.80 12.21
N ALA A 43 -0.92 28.19 11.91
CA ALA A 43 -0.22 27.66 10.75
C ALA A 43 -0.03 26.15 10.93
N THR A 44 -0.15 25.38 9.84
CA THR A 44 -0.10 23.91 9.88
C THR A 44 0.58 23.43 8.60
N SER A 45 1.88 23.16 8.66
CA SER A 45 2.64 22.74 7.49
C SER A 45 2.34 21.28 7.11
N MET A 46 2.61 20.93 5.85
CA MET A 46 2.43 19.54 5.40
C MET A 46 3.35 18.56 6.13
N GLY A 47 4.56 18.97 6.51
CA GLY A 47 5.51 18.15 7.28
C GLY A 47 5.05 17.84 8.70
N GLN A 48 4.03 18.55 9.23
CA GLN A 48 3.43 18.27 10.53
C GLN A 48 2.31 17.21 10.45
N MET A 49 1.95 16.74 9.25
CA MET A 49 0.93 15.70 9.08
C MET A 49 1.55 14.32 9.29
N GLY A 50 1.22 13.70 10.43
CA GLY A 50 1.75 12.41 10.85
C GLY A 50 2.85 12.55 11.91
N ASP A 51 3.64 11.50 12.10
CA ASP A 51 4.70 11.44 13.10
C ASP A 51 6.05 11.88 12.51
N ALA A 52 6.65 12.93 13.08
CA ALA A 52 7.93 13.46 12.62
C ALA A 52 9.07 12.43 12.71
N SER A 53 9.05 11.53 13.70
CA SER A 53 10.09 10.51 13.86
C SER A 53 10.09 9.49 12.72
N PHE A 54 8.92 9.24 12.09
CA PHE A 54 8.88 8.43 10.86
C PHE A 54 9.67 9.10 9.74
N CYS A 55 9.52 10.42 9.59
CA CYS A 55 10.23 11.17 8.58
C CYS A 55 11.72 11.23 8.87
N GLU A 56 12.12 11.45 10.12
CA GLU A 56 13.52 11.47 10.56
C GLU A 56 14.21 10.12 10.32
N ASP A 57 13.59 9.02 10.76
CA ASP A 57 14.18 7.68 10.63
C ASP A 57 14.32 7.21 9.18
N HIS A 58 13.40 7.62 8.32
CA HIS A 58 13.38 7.24 6.90
C HIS A 58 13.92 8.32 5.97
N ASN A 59 14.42 9.45 6.49
CA ASN A 59 14.89 10.60 5.71
C ASN A 59 13.85 11.13 4.70
N LEU A 60 12.60 11.30 5.15
CA LEU A 60 11.47 11.78 4.37
C LEU A 60 11.11 13.22 4.73
N LYS A 61 10.38 13.87 3.83
CA LYS A 61 9.72 15.16 4.09
C LYS A 61 8.31 15.00 4.61
N PHE A 62 7.64 13.92 4.22
CA PHE A 62 6.23 13.68 4.53
C PHE A 62 6.05 12.26 5.06
N ALA A 63 5.17 12.12 6.07
CA ALA A 63 4.76 10.83 6.61
C ALA A 63 3.75 10.15 5.67
N TYR A 64 4.20 9.87 4.46
CA TYR A 64 3.39 9.37 3.36
C TYR A 64 4.16 8.36 2.52
N MET A 65 3.46 7.30 2.13
CA MET A 65 3.99 6.21 1.35
C MET A 65 3.05 5.79 0.22
N THR A 66 3.60 5.44 -0.94
CA THR A 66 2.90 4.66 -1.95
C THR A 66 3.20 3.18 -1.70
N GLY A 67 2.17 2.42 -1.35
CA GLY A 67 2.30 0.99 -1.08
C GLY A 67 2.60 0.18 -2.34
N ALA A 68 3.21 -0.99 -2.16
CA ALA A 68 3.54 -1.88 -3.26
C ALA A 68 2.30 -2.34 -4.03
N MET A 69 2.44 -2.37 -5.34
CA MET A 69 1.45 -2.95 -6.25
C MET A 69 2.17 -3.96 -7.15
N ALA A 70 1.73 -5.22 -7.09
CA ALA A 70 2.46 -6.38 -7.61
C ALA A 70 2.82 -6.29 -9.11
N ASN A 71 3.75 -7.15 -9.53
CA ASN A 71 4.21 -7.28 -10.91
C ASN A 71 4.75 -5.96 -11.51
N GLY A 72 5.39 -5.12 -10.70
CA GLY A 72 5.96 -3.84 -11.13
C GLY A 72 4.91 -2.75 -11.42
N ILE A 73 3.66 -2.90 -10.96
CA ILE A 73 2.66 -1.82 -11.08
C ILE A 73 3.11 -0.60 -10.28
N ALA A 74 3.61 -0.82 -9.06
CA ALA A 74 4.42 0.18 -8.38
C ALA A 74 5.82 0.11 -9.01
N SER A 75 5.98 0.87 -10.09
CA SER A 75 7.13 0.80 -10.99
C SER A 75 8.35 1.52 -10.43
N GLU A 76 9.49 1.36 -11.10
CA GLU A 76 10.70 2.14 -10.85
C GLU A 76 10.41 3.65 -10.98
N ALA A 77 9.67 4.06 -12.02
CA ALA A 77 9.33 5.47 -12.25
C ALA A 77 8.53 6.07 -11.08
N MET A 78 7.57 5.30 -10.55
CA MET A 78 6.76 5.73 -9.42
C MET A 78 7.59 5.86 -8.14
N VAL A 79 8.46 4.89 -7.86
CA VAL A 79 9.33 4.91 -6.68
C VAL A 79 10.35 6.06 -6.76
N ILE A 80 10.94 6.28 -7.94
CA ILE A 80 11.87 7.39 -8.19
C ILE A 80 11.16 8.74 -8.00
N ALA A 81 9.93 8.89 -8.52
CA ALA A 81 9.15 10.12 -8.36
C ALA A 81 8.83 10.39 -6.88
N ALA A 82 8.36 9.38 -6.15
CA ALA A 82 8.07 9.49 -4.71
C ALA A 82 9.32 9.87 -3.91
N ALA A 83 10.45 9.18 -4.13
CA ALA A 83 11.71 9.44 -3.44
C ALA A 83 12.20 10.87 -3.65
N LYS A 84 12.17 11.36 -4.90
CA LYS A 84 12.57 12.74 -5.24
C LYS A 84 11.65 13.81 -4.63
N ALA A 85 10.39 13.47 -4.36
CA ALA A 85 9.46 14.35 -3.67
C ALA A 85 9.58 14.29 -2.13
N GLY A 86 10.49 13.47 -1.57
CA GLY A 86 10.61 13.27 -0.13
C GLY A 86 9.51 12.40 0.46
N MET A 87 8.93 11.50 -0.33
CA MET A 87 7.96 10.48 0.08
C MET A 87 8.56 9.08 -0.06
N MET A 88 8.00 8.10 0.65
CA MET A 88 8.44 6.71 0.50
C MET A 88 7.69 6.01 -0.64
N GLY A 89 8.41 5.41 -1.58
CA GLY A 89 7.84 4.55 -2.62
C GLY A 89 8.26 3.09 -2.45
N SER A 90 7.31 2.16 -2.46
CA SER A 90 7.58 0.71 -2.38
C SER A 90 7.46 0.03 -3.73
N TYR A 91 8.57 -0.46 -4.27
CA TYR A 91 8.60 -1.15 -5.55
C TYR A 91 7.84 -2.48 -5.51
N GLY A 92 7.04 -2.72 -6.55
CA GLY A 92 6.13 -3.86 -6.70
C GLY A 92 6.80 -5.19 -7.07
N ALA A 93 7.71 -5.70 -6.25
CA ALA A 93 8.50 -6.90 -6.55
C ALA A 93 7.68 -8.22 -6.59
N ALA A 94 6.52 -8.28 -5.92
CA ALA A 94 5.70 -9.49 -5.86
C ALA A 94 5.35 -10.03 -7.26
N GLY A 95 5.60 -11.32 -7.50
CA GLY A 95 5.31 -12.00 -8.76
C GLY A 95 6.36 -11.83 -9.87
N GLN A 96 7.42 -11.04 -9.63
CA GLN A 96 8.52 -10.86 -10.57
C GLN A 96 9.63 -11.90 -10.41
N SER A 97 10.43 -12.05 -11.46
CA SER A 97 11.66 -12.88 -11.40
C SER A 97 12.76 -12.17 -10.63
N LEU A 98 13.72 -12.93 -10.09
CA LEU A 98 14.88 -12.38 -9.39
C LEU A 98 15.66 -11.39 -10.27
N GLN A 99 15.80 -11.69 -11.56
CA GLN A 99 16.49 -10.83 -12.53
C GLN A 99 15.77 -9.50 -12.76
N ALA A 100 14.43 -9.52 -12.81
CA ALA A 100 13.64 -8.30 -12.93
C ALA A 100 13.77 -7.42 -11.68
N VAL A 101 13.76 -8.03 -10.50
CA VAL A 101 13.97 -7.32 -9.23
C VAL A 101 15.38 -6.73 -9.16
N GLU A 102 16.42 -7.46 -9.57
CA GLU A 102 17.79 -6.93 -9.62
C GLU A 102 17.92 -5.73 -10.57
N ALA A 103 17.31 -5.80 -11.76
CA ALA A 103 17.30 -4.68 -12.69
C ALA A 103 16.56 -3.45 -12.15
N ALA A 104 15.45 -3.65 -11.42
CA ALA A 104 14.72 -2.57 -10.77
C ALA A 104 15.56 -1.90 -9.66
N ILE A 105 16.32 -2.69 -8.89
CA ILE A 105 17.26 -2.16 -7.88
C ILE A 105 18.32 -1.29 -8.55
N ASP A 106 18.95 -1.77 -9.63
CA ASP A 106 19.95 -1.01 -10.39
C ASP A 106 19.39 0.34 -10.87
N MET A 107 18.18 0.32 -11.43
CA MET A 107 17.53 1.53 -11.95
C MET A 107 17.15 2.52 -10.85
N ILE A 108 16.53 2.05 -9.77
CA ILE A 108 16.10 2.91 -8.66
C ILE A 108 17.32 3.52 -7.97
N GLN A 109 18.29 2.69 -7.54
CA GLN A 109 19.50 3.18 -6.87
C GLN A 109 20.28 4.19 -7.72
N GLY A 110 20.43 3.91 -9.02
CA GLY A 110 21.11 4.81 -9.95
C GLY A 110 20.40 6.16 -10.13
N ALA A 111 19.07 6.22 -9.96
CA ALA A 111 18.27 7.43 -10.16
C ALA A 111 18.03 8.25 -8.89
N VAL A 112 18.03 7.61 -7.72
CA VAL A 112 17.70 8.26 -6.43
C VAL A 112 18.93 8.54 -5.55
N GLY A 113 20.07 7.87 -5.79
CA GLY A 113 21.27 8.01 -4.95
C GLY A 113 20.99 7.63 -3.50
N ASP A 114 21.25 8.56 -2.57
CA ASP A 114 21.05 8.36 -1.14
C ASP A 114 19.60 8.64 -0.67
N LEU A 115 18.70 9.04 -1.57
CA LEU A 115 17.30 9.25 -1.22
C LEU A 115 16.63 7.92 -0.85
N PRO A 116 15.70 7.92 0.10
CA PRO A 116 15.06 6.70 0.58
C PRO A 116 14.13 6.09 -0.47
N TYR A 117 14.13 4.76 -0.53
CA TYR A 117 13.21 3.96 -1.32
C TYR A 117 12.93 2.65 -0.58
N CYS A 118 11.88 1.96 -0.98
CA CYS A 118 11.44 0.73 -0.38
C CYS A 118 11.20 -0.34 -1.45
N PHE A 119 11.39 -1.60 -1.10
CA PHE A 119 11.04 -2.74 -1.95
C PHE A 119 10.05 -3.65 -1.24
N ASN A 120 9.07 -4.17 -1.97
CA ASN A 120 8.18 -5.18 -1.40
C ASN A 120 8.93 -6.48 -1.10
N LEU A 121 8.70 -7.03 0.09
CA LEU A 121 9.05 -8.40 0.47
C LEU A 121 7.75 -9.14 0.76
N ILE A 122 7.27 -9.92 -0.21
CA ILE A 122 6.04 -10.69 -0.07
C ILE A 122 6.31 -12.08 0.47
N HIS A 123 5.54 -12.49 1.48
CA HIS A 123 5.60 -13.85 1.97
C HIS A 123 5.13 -14.84 0.90
N SER A 124 5.96 -15.83 0.60
CA SER A 124 5.73 -16.80 -0.49
C SER A 124 5.80 -18.24 0.04
N PRO A 125 4.81 -18.71 0.82
CA PRO A 125 4.87 -20.02 1.48
C PRO A 125 4.93 -21.20 0.50
N ASN A 126 4.42 -21.03 -0.72
CA ASN A 126 4.49 -22.05 -1.77
C ASN A 126 5.80 -21.99 -2.58
N GLU A 127 6.58 -20.90 -2.46
CA GLU A 127 7.87 -20.71 -3.14
C GLU A 127 8.94 -20.18 -2.15
N PRO A 128 9.23 -20.90 -1.04
CA PRO A 128 10.07 -20.37 0.05
C PRO A 128 11.50 -20.05 -0.40
N GLN A 129 12.04 -20.80 -1.36
CA GLN A 129 13.37 -20.52 -1.91
C GLN A 129 13.42 -19.19 -2.68
N HIS A 130 12.31 -18.77 -3.30
CA HIS A 130 12.25 -17.49 -3.98
C HIS A 130 12.31 -16.33 -2.98
N GLU A 131 11.57 -16.42 -1.87
CA GLU A 131 11.62 -15.42 -0.77
C GLU A 131 13.04 -15.32 -0.18
N ILE A 132 13.71 -16.46 0.06
CA ILE A 132 15.11 -16.49 0.50
C ILE A 132 16.02 -15.76 -0.50
N ASN A 133 15.94 -16.10 -1.78
CA ASN A 133 16.79 -15.51 -2.82
C ASN A 133 16.58 -13.99 -2.96
N ILE A 134 15.34 -13.51 -2.79
CA ILE A 134 15.02 -12.08 -2.79
C ILE A 134 15.68 -11.38 -1.59
N VAL A 135 15.61 -11.96 -0.39
CA VAL A 135 16.30 -11.42 0.79
C VAL A 135 17.82 -11.38 0.59
N GLU A 136 18.42 -12.44 0.03
CA GLU A 136 19.84 -12.43 -0.32
C GLU A 136 20.20 -11.32 -1.30
N LEU A 137 19.37 -11.12 -2.32
CA LEU A 137 19.56 -10.06 -3.30
C LEU A 137 19.48 -8.68 -2.64
N TYR A 138 18.47 -8.42 -1.81
CA TYR A 138 18.32 -7.15 -1.10
C TYR A 138 19.53 -6.85 -0.21
N ILE A 139 20.00 -7.84 0.57
CA ILE A 139 21.21 -7.69 1.40
C ILE A 139 22.44 -7.42 0.52
N LYS A 140 22.67 -8.23 -0.52
CA LYS A 140 23.82 -8.09 -1.42
C LYS A 140 23.86 -6.74 -2.11
N ARG A 141 22.69 -6.18 -2.45
CA ARG A 141 22.56 -4.91 -3.17
C ARG A 141 22.41 -3.69 -2.25
N GLY A 142 22.41 -3.87 -0.93
CA GLY A 142 22.28 -2.77 0.02
C GLY A 142 20.89 -2.11 0.00
N VAL A 143 19.84 -2.87 -0.26
CA VAL A 143 18.45 -2.41 -0.06
C VAL A 143 18.17 -2.44 1.44
N THR A 144 18.01 -1.27 2.05
CA THR A 144 17.94 -1.10 3.52
C THR A 144 16.53 -0.90 4.05
N CYS A 145 15.51 -0.79 3.20
CA CYS A 145 14.10 -0.71 3.61
C CYS A 145 13.21 -1.62 2.76
N VAL A 146 12.37 -2.43 3.41
CA VAL A 146 11.38 -3.28 2.75
C VAL A 146 9.98 -3.11 3.33
N GLU A 147 8.97 -3.25 2.46
CA GLU A 147 7.57 -3.37 2.84
C GLU A 147 7.21 -4.85 2.91
N ALA A 148 7.10 -5.40 4.11
CA ALA A 148 6.80 -6.82 4.32
C ALA A 148 5.28 -7.07 4.28
N SER A 149 4.80 -7.88 3.34
CA SER A 149 3.37 -8.10 3.10
C SER A 149 2.99 -9.58 2.99
N ALA A 150 1.71 -9.89 3.25
CA ALA A 150 1.12 -11.24 3.17
C ALA A 150 1.64 -12.28 4.18
N TYR A 151 2.40 -11.84 5.19
CA TYR A 151 2.86 -12.72 6.27
C TYR A 151 1.69 -13.17 7.17
N LEU A 152 1.65 -14.46 7.48
CA LEU A 152 0.69 -15.06 8.43
C LEU A 152 1.31 -15.26 9.82
N GLY A 153 2.63 -15.18 9.90
CA GLY A 153 3.47 -15.33 11.07
C GLY A 153 4.89 -14.94 10.71
N MET A 154 5.81 -15.05 11.65
CA MET A 154 7.21 -14.73 11.38
C MET A 154 7.86 -15.79 10.49
N ALA A 155 8.75 -15.38 9.58
CA ALA A 155 9.52 -16.27 8.72
C ALA A 155 11.02 -15.96 8.79
N LEU A 156 11.84 -17.01 8.66
CA LEU A 156 13.30 -16.90 8.73
C LEU A 156 13.90 -15.86 7.76
N PRO A 157 13.46 -15.74 6.49
CA PRO A 157 14.00 -14.73 5.58
C PRO A 157 13.80 -13.29 6.07
N ALA A 158 12.64 -12.97 6.65
CA ALA A 158 12.38 -11.66 7.22
C ALA A 158 13.26 -11.38 8.44
N VAL A 159 13.45 -12.38 9.32
CA VAL A 159 14.37 -12.28 10.46
C VAL A 159 15.79 -12.03 9.97
N ARG A 160 16.25 -12.80 8.98
CA ARG A 160 17.58 -12.67 8.40
C ARG A 160 17.82 -11.28 7.80
N TYR A 161 16.83 -10.76 7.06
CA TYR A 161 16.89 -9.41 6.54
C TYR A 161 17.00 -8.36 7.64
N ARG A 162 16.12 -8.43 8.66
CA ARG A 162 16.06 -7.46 9.76
C ARG A 162 17.35 -7.39 10.59
N THR A 163 17.96 -8.54 10.84
CA THR A 163 19.11 -8.65 11.75
C THR A 163 20.46 -8.52 11.04
N HIS A 164 20.48 -8.47 9.70
CA HIS A 164 21.72 -8.29 8.95
C HIS A 164 22.41 -6.97 9.31
N GLY A 165 23.68 -7.07 9.74
CA GLY A 165 24.48 -5.91 10.12
C GLY A 165 24.09 -5.25 11.45
N ILE A 166 23.24 -5.89 12.27
CA ILE A 166 22.92 -5.39 13.61
C ILE A 166 24.18 -5.21 14.45
N HIS A 167 24.31 -4.06 15.13
CA HIS A 167 25.44 -3.73 15.98
C HIS A 167 25.08 -2.66 17.02
N ARG A 168 25.99 -2.39 17.97
CA ARG A 168 25.92 -1.21 18.83
C ARG A 168 26.85 -0.12 18.26
N ASP A 169 26.37 1.12 18.21
CA ASP A 169 27.19 2.27 17.83
C ASP A 169 28.09 2.74 18.98
N ALA A 170 28.85 3.83 18.77
CA ALA A 170 29.77 4.38 19.75
C ALA A 170 29.07 4.92 21.01
N ASP A 171 27.80 5.31 20.90
CA ASP A 171 26.97 5.81 21.99
C ASP A 171 26.22 4.68 22.72
N GLY A 172 26.36 3.44 22.22
CA GLY A 172 25.76 2.22 22.78
C GLY A 172 24.36 1.90 22.26
N ASN A 173 23.83 2.68 21.32
CA ASN A 173 22.53 2.44 20.71
C ASN A 173 22.57 1.24 19.77
N ILE A 174 21.48 0.47 19.71
CA ILE A 174 21.37 -0.64 18.78
C ILE A 174 20.99 -0.09 17.40
N VAL A 175 21.89 -0.28 16.44
CA VAL A 175 21.69 0.06 15.04
C VAL A 175 21.22 -1.17 14.29
N THR A 176 20.13 -1.01 13.56
CA THR A 176 19.57 -2.02 12.65
C THR A 176 19.57 -1.43 11.24
N PRO A 177 20.61 -1.70 10.42
CA PRO A 177 20.75 -1.10 9.10
C PRO A 177 19.56 -1.36 8.18
N ASN A 178 18.96 -2.55 8.32
CA ASN A 178 17.82 -2.99 7.53
C ASN A 178 16.51 -2.76 8.29
N ARG A 179 15.64 -1.91 7.74
CA ARG A 179 14.31 -1.55 8.26
C ARG A 179 13.21 -2.34 7.56
N ILE A 180 12.17 -2.69 8.31
CA ILE A 180 10.95 -3.32 7.81
C ILE A 180 9.77 -2.42 8.14
N ILE A 181 9.00 -2.06 7.11
CA ILE A 181 7.65 -1.53 7.25
C ILE A 181 6.70 -2.71 7.03
N ALA A 182 6.14 -3.26 8.11
CA ALA A 182 5.24 -4.41 8.01
C ALA A 182 3.85 -3.97 7.56
N LYS A 183 3.14 -4.80 6.80
CA LYS A 183 1.72 -4.56 6.46
C LYS A 183 0.85 -5.69 6.98
N ALA A 184 -0.14 -5.33 7.79
CA ALA A 184 -1.02 -6.30 8.44
C ALA A 184 -2.44 -5.76 8.60
N SER A 185 -3.41 -6.67 8.54
CA SER A 185 -4.82 -6.39 8.86
C SER A 185 -5.29 -7.08 10.14
N ARG A 186 -4.42 -7.88 10.79
CA ARG A 186 -4.73 -8.72 11.96
C ARG A 186 -3.78 -8.48 13.11
N THR A 187 -4.31 -8.38 14.33
CA THR A 187 -3.54 -8.11 15.54
C THR A 187 -2.57 -9.25 15.85
N GLU A 188 -2.91 -10.49 15.51
CA GLU A 188 -2.03 -11.65 15.71
C GLU A 188 -0.75 -11.52 14.86
N VAL A 189 -0.89 -11.08 13.61
CA VAL A 189 0.25 -10.84 12.70
C VAL A 189 1.03 -9.60 13.15
N ALA A 190 0.34 -8.52 13.48
CA ALA A 190 0.98 -7.29 13.98
C ALA A 190 1.77 -7.54 15.28
N THR A 191 1.29 -8.43 16.16
CA THR A 191 1.98 -8.83 17.38
C THR A 191 3.33 -9.47 17.07
N HIS A 192 3.43 -10.30 16.02
CA HIS A 192 4.71 -10.88 15.61
C HIS A 192 5.68 -9.82 15.11
N TRP A 193 5.21 -8.82 14.38
CA TRP A 193 6.05 -7.72 13.87
C TRP A 193 6.55 -6.79 14.98
N PHE A 194 5.72 -6.49 15.97
CA PHE A 194 6.12 -5.68 17.12
C PHE A 194 6.87 -6.46 18.20
N SER A 195 7.00 -7.78 18.07
CA SER A 195 7.81 -8.59 18.98
C SER A 195 9.27 -8.65 18.50
N PRO A 196 10.21 -9.03 19.39
CA PRO A 196 11.57 -9.34 18.96
C PRO A 196 11.62 -10.54 18.01
N PRO A 197 12.69 -10.67 17.20
CA PRO A 197 13.00 -11.87 16.45
C PRO A 197 12.82 -13.15 17.29
N PRO A 198 12.07 -14.15 16.81
CA PRO A 198 11.87 -15.40 17.54
C PRO A 198 13.21 -16.11 17.81
N GLN A 199 13.47 -16.47 19.07
CA GLN A 199 14.78 -17.01 19.48
C GLN A 199 15.21 -18.23 18.65
N LYS A 200 14.28 -19.14 18.31
CA LYS A 200 14.58 -20.31 17.48
C LYS A 200 15.15 -19.94 16.11
N MET A 201 14.61 -18.88 15.48
CA MET A 201 15.10 -18.39 14.19
C MET A 201 16.43 -17.66 14.34
N VAL A 202 16.64 -16.94 15.43
CA VAL A 202 17.93 -16.31 15.75
C VAL A 202 19.02 -17.38 15.95
N ASP A 203 18.73 -18.42 16.73
CA ASP A 203 19.65 -19.54 16.97
C ASP A 203 20.00 -20.26 15.65
N GLU A 204 19.00 -20.44 14.78
CA GLU A 204 19.20 -21.00 13.44
C GLU A 204 20.14 -20.13 12.60
N LEU A 205 19.97 -18.80 12.59
CA LEU A 205 20.86 -17.88 11.88
C LEU A 205 22.28 -17.85 12.46
N VAL A 206 22.44 -18.01 13.78
CA VAL A 206 23.78 -18.18 14.41
C VAL A 206 24.42 -19.47 13.92
N SER A 207 23.67 -20.58 13.91
CA SER A 207 24.17 -21.88 13.46
C SER A 207 24.59 -21.89 11.98
N GLN A 208 23.93 -21.06 11.17
CA GLN A 208 24.25 -20.84 9.75
C GLN A 208 25.38 -19.82 9.53
N GLY A 209 25.91 -19.19 10.60
CA GLY A 209 26.96 -18.19 10.51
C GLY A 209 26.50 -16.83 9.97
N HIS A 210 25.19 -16.57 9.93
CA HIS A 210 24.62 -15.29 9.53
C HIS A 210 24.61 -14.25 10.65
N LEU A 211 24.68 -14.70 11.91
CA LEU A 211 24.78 -13.87 13.10
C LEU A 211 25.89 -14.37 14.02
N THR A 212 26.58 -13.45 14.70
CA THR A 212 27.40 -13.80 15.86
C THR A 212 26.54 -13.95 17.13
N ILE A 213 27.12 -14.48 18.19
CA ILE A 213 26.46 -14.61 19.50
C ILE A 213 26.10 -13.22 20.06
N GLU A 214 26.99 -12.24 19.87
CA GLU A 214 26.79 -10.85 20.30
C GLU A 214 25.63 -10.22 19.53
N GLN A 215 25.57 -10.40 18.21
CA GLN A 215 24.45 -9.92 17.38
C GLN A 215 23.13 -10.57 17.76
N ALA A 216 23.14 -11.87 18.07
CA ALA A 216 21.97 -12.60 18.55
C ALA A 216 21.45 -12.07 19.89
N ALA A 217 22.33 -11.58 20.77
CA ALA A 217 21.91 -10.93 22.01
C ALA A 217 21.15 -9.62 21.74
N LEU A 218 21.65 -8.78 20.81
CA LEU A 218 21.00 -7.52 20.42
C LEU A 218 19.60 -7.72 19.84
N CYS A 219 19.37 -8.85 19.15
CA CYS A 219 18.08 -9.15 18.55
C CYS A 219 16.93 -9.10 19.57
N ARG A 220 17.18 -9.45 20.84
CA ARG A 220 16.13 -9.48 21.88
C ARG A 220 15.61 -8.09 22.28
N GLU A 221 16.36 -7.04 21.95
CA GLU A 221 16.11 -5.66 22.36
C GLU A 221 15.48 -4.80 21.26
N ILE A 222 15.18 -5.38 20.09
CA ILE A 222 14.57 -4.67 18.96
C ILE A 222 13.23 -5.31 18.57
N PRO A 223 12.31 -4.57 17.94
CA PRO A 223 11.17 -5.17 17.26
C PRO A 223 11.59 -5.70 15.88
N MET A 224 10.84 -6.68 15.37
CA MET A 224 10.96 -7.14 13.98
C MET A 224 10.63 -6.03 12.98
N ALA A 225 9.63 -5.19 13.27
CA ALA A 225 9.31 -3.97 12.53
C ALA A 225 8.99 -2.83 13.50
N GLN A 226 9.59 -1.66 13.27
CA GLN A 226 9.27 -0.44 14.01
C GLN A 226 7.99 0.21 13.47
N ASP A 227 7.78 0.08 12.16
CA ASP A 227 6.66 0.67 11.43
C ASP A 227 5.71 -0.42 10.94
N LEU A 228 4.42 -0.23 11.19
CA LEU A 228 3.38 -1.13 10.71
C LEU A 228 2.27 -0.36 9.99
N THR A 229 1.98 -0.73 8.76
CA THR A 229 0.80 -0.30 8.02
C THR A 229 -0.39 -1.17 8.43
N ALA A 230 -1.37 -0.56 9.09
CA ALA A 230 -2.66 -1.18 9.35
C ALA A 230 -3.54 -1.11 8.08
N GLU A 231 -3.60 -2.22 7.34
CA GLU A 231 -4.30 -2.30 6.05
C GLU A 231 -5.77 -2.70 6.24
N ALA A 232 -6.66 -1.72 6.04
CA ALA A 232 -8.11 -1.90 6.03
C ALA A 232 -8.60 -2.46 4.68
N ASP A 233 -9.88 -2.29 4.37
CA ASP A 233 -10.40 -2.60 3.04
C ASP A 233 -9.61 -1.89 1.93
N SER A 234 -9.02 -2.67 1.02
CA SER A 234 -8.03 -2.22 0.05
C SER A 234 -8.19 -2.93 -1.30
N GLY A 235 -7.56 -2.40 -2.36
CA GLY A 235 -7.50 -3.07 -3.66
C GLY A 235 -6.54 -4.26 -3.64
N GLY A 236 -6.84 -5.33 -4.36
CA GLY A 236 -6.04 -6.56 -4.30
C GLY A 236 -6.41 -7.41 -3.08
N HIS A 237 -5.46 -8.11 -2.49
CA HIS A 237 -5.74 -8.98 -1.34
C HIS A 237 -6.19 -8.15 -0.14
N THR A 238 -7.37 -8.48 0.39
CA THR A 238 -7.93 -7.83 1.57
C THR A 238 -8.91 -8.76 2.28
N ASP A 239 -9.02 -8.63 3.60
CA ASP A 239 -10.10 -9.22 4.40
C ASP A 239 -11.21 -8.20 4.73
N ASN A 240 -11.27 -7.10 3.97
CA ASN A 240 -12.35 -6.10 3.95
C ASN A 240 -12.64 -5.47 5.33
N ARG A 241 -11.59 -5.23 6.12
CA ARG A 241 -11.75 -4.67 7.47
C ARG A 241 -12.17 -3.21 7.42
N PRO A 242 -13.15 -2.78 8.24
CA PRO A 242 -13.49 -1.37 8.36
C PRO A 242 -12.32 -0.57 8.95
N ALA A 243 -11.86 0.45 8.23
CA ALA A 243 -10.77 1.34 8.66
C ALA A 243 -11.00 1.93 10.06
N ILE A 244 -12.21 2.42 10.33
CA ILE A 244 -12.61 3.05 11.59
C ILE A 244 -12.50 2.11 12.81
N ALA A 245 -12.53 0.79 12.60
CA ALA A 245 -12.35 -0.20 13.66
C ALA A 245 -10.90 -0.71 13.72
N LEU A 246 -10.30 -0.97 12.55
CA LEU A 246 -8.97 -1.56 12.47
C LEU A 246 -7.87 -0.62 12.96
N TRP A 247 -7.84 0.63 12.50
CA TRP A 247 -6.71 1.51 12.79
C TRP A 247 -6.55 1.80 14.29
N PRO A 248 -7.61 2.17 15.04
CA PRO A 248 -7.48 2.36 16.50
C PRO A 248 -7.04 1.07 17.21
N THR A 249 -7.55 -0.08 16.79
CA THR A 249 -7.18 -1.38 17.37
C THR A 249 -5.68 -1.66 17.19
N MET A 250 -5.10 -1.33 16.04
CA MET A 250 -3.66 -1.50 15.79
C MET A 250 -2.82 -0.50 16.57
N ILE A 251 -3.30 0.74 16.77
CA ILE A 251 -2.64 1.76 17.60
C ILE A 251 -2.64 1.34 19.07
N ASP A 252 -3.74 0.78 19.58
CA ASP A 252 -3.79 0.24 20.94
C ASP A 252 -2.80 -0.92 21.13
N LEU A 253 -2.72 -1.82 20.14
CA LEU A 253 -1.72 -2.89 20.14
C LEU A 253 -0.29 -2.32 20.15
N LYS A 254 0.02 -1.32 19.31
CA LYS A 254 1.31 -0.62 19.29
C LYS A 254 1.69 -0.12 20.68
N ASN A 255 0.77 0.57 21.36
CA ASN A 255 1.00 1.11 22.70
C ASN A 255 1.25 0.00 23.74
N GLN A 256 0.49 -1.09 23.68
CA GLN A 256 0.69 -2.25 24.55
C GLN A 256 2.07 -2.90 24.32
N MET A 257 2.49 -3.05 23.06
CA MET A 257 3.76 -3.66 22.71
C MET A 257 4.95 -2.77 23.07
N GLN A 258 4.86 -1.46 22.84
CA GLN A 258 5.84 -0.47 23.29
C GLN A 258 6.06 -0.57 24.80
N ALA A 259 4.97 -0.58 25.59
CA ALA A 259 5.05 -0.68 27.04
C ALA A 259 5.57 -2.05 27.51
N ARG A 260 5.17 -3.14 26.84
CA ARG A 260 5.59 -4.51 27.18
C ARG A 260 7.08 -4.74 27.02
N PHE A 261 7.65 -4.29 25.92
CA PHE A 261 9.07 -4.52 25.60
C PHE A 261 9.97 -3.36 26.01
N ASN A 262 9.38 -2.19 26.30
CA ASN A 262 10.09 -0.97 26.68
C ASN A 262 11.22 -0.64 25.68
N TYR A 263 10.90 -0.70 24.39
CA TYR A 263 11.86 -0.41 23.34
C TYR A 263 12.35 1.04 23.44
N GLN A 264 13.63 1.25 23.15
CA GLN A 264 14.18 2.60 22.93
C GLN A 264 13.62 3.21 21.63
N GLN A 265 13.45 2.37 20.61
CA GLN A 265 12.81 2.72 19.35
C GLN A 265 11.30 2.90 19.57
N LYS A 266 10.74 3.98 19.02
CA LYS A 266 9.30 4.23 19.05
C LYS A 266 8.62 3.39 17.97
N LEU A 267 7.69 2.53 18.38
CA LEU A 267 6.80 1.83 17.45
C LEU A 267 5.81 2.82 16.83
N ARG A 268 5.50 2.62 15.55
CA ARG A 268 4.59 3.46 14.76
C ARG A 268 3.58 2.61 13.99
N VAL A 269 2.36 3.12 13.89
CA VAL A 269 1.28 2.52 13.09
C VAL A 269 0.79 3.54 12.08
N GLY A 270 1.01 3.25 10.79
CA GLY A 270 0.41 3.96 9.69
C GLY A 270 -0.93 3.38 9.29
N ALA A 271 -1.69 4.15 8.52
CA ALA A 271 -3.00 3.75 8.01
C ALA A 271 -2.93 3.48 6.50
N GLY A 272 -3.51 2.36 6.07
CA GLY A 272 -3.71 2.00 4.67
C GLY A 272 -5.12 1.45 4.43
N GLY A 273 -5.57 1.48 3.17
CA GLY A 273 -6.93 1.04 2.78
C GLY A 273 -7.97 2.15 2.94
N GLY A 274 -8.55 2.62 1.84
CA GLY A 274 -9.58 3.69 1.84
C GLY A 274 -9.06 5.13 1.79
N ILE A 275 -7.75 5.37 2.02
CA ILE A 275 -7.16 6.72 1.98
C ILE A 275 -7.02 7.19 0.53
N SER A 276 -7.81 8.20 0.17
CA SER A 276 -7.99 8.62 -1.23
C SER A 276 -8.57 10.01 -1.42
N THR A 277 -8.90 10.71 -0.35
CA THR A 277 -9.39 12.09 -0.37
C THR A 277 -8.79 12.86 0.80
N PRO A 278 -8.73 14.21 0.73
CA PRO A 278 -8.35 15.06 1.85
C PRO A 278 -8.99 14.65 3.18
N THR A 279 -10.31 14.40 3.17
CA THR A 279 -11.07 14.04 4.37
C THR A 279 -10.71 12.65 4.90
N SER A 280 -10.51 11.66 4.02
CA SER A 280 -10.09 10.31 4.46
C SER A 280 -8.68 10.31 5.06
N ALA A 281 -7.77 11.12 4.50
CA ALA A 281 -6.42 11.30 5.03
C ALA A 281 -6.44 12.02 6.39
N ALA A 282 -7.20 13.12 6.52
CA ALA A 282 -7.39 13.80 7.79
C ALA A 282 -8.03 12.89 8.86
N ALA A 283 -9.02 12.08 8.49
CA ALA A 283 -9.65 11.13 9.42
C ALA A 283 -8.66 10.08 9.93
N ALA A 284 -7.79 9.54 9.07
CA ALA A 284 -6.74 8.62 9.47
C ALA A 284 -5.77 9.25 10.48
N LEU A 285 -5.30 10.47 10.19
CA LEU A 285 -4.42 11.24 11.09
C LEU A 285 -5.12 11.57 12.41
N ALA A 286 -6.39 11.97 12.38
CA ALA A 286 -7.18 12.26 13.58
C ALA A 286 -7.42 11.02 14.46
N MET A 287 -7.45 9.82 13.86
CA MET A 287 -7.48 8.55 14.59
C MET A 287 -6.11 8.13 15.16
N GLY A 288 -5.05 8.90 14.89
CA GLY A 288 -3.70 8.67 15.42
C GLY A 288 -2.76 7.90 14.50
N ALA A 289 -3.02 7.86 13.19
CA ALA A 289 -2.08 7.28 12.24
C ALA A 289 -0.77 8.08 12.20
N ASP A 290 0.35 7.39 12.36
CA ASP A 290 1.70 7.98 12.35
C ASP A 290 2.17 8.28 10.91
N PHE A 291 1.64 7.59 9.90
CA PHE A 291 1.89 7.85 8.47
C PHE A 291 0.73 7.33 7.61
N LEU A 292 0.63 7.80 6.37
CA LEU A 292 -0.43 7.43 5.43
C LEU A 292 0.10 6.55 4.30
N VAL A 293 -0.68 5.55 3.90
CA VAL A 293 -0.34 4.66 2.77
C VAL A 293 -1.47 4.67 1.75
N THR A 294 -1.10 4.87 0.48
CA THR A 294 -2.02 4.82 -0.66
C THR A 294 -1.65 3.68 -1.60
N GLY A 295 -2.61 3.23 -2.42
CA GLY A 295 -2.37 2.18 -3.42
C GLY A 295 -3.22 2.36 -4.66
N SER A 296 -4.55 2.16 -4.55
CA SER A 296 -5.44 2.22 -5.73
C SER A 296 -5.28 3.51 -6.53
N VAL A 297 -5.23 4.68 -5.87
CA VAL A 297 -5.06 5.98 -6.54
C VAL A 297 -3.74 6.08 -7.31
N ASN A 298 -2.68 5.45 -6.83
CA ASN A 298 -1.36 5.47 -7.46
C ASN A 298 -1.35 4.59 -8.72
N GLN A 299 -2.11 3.49 -8.76
CA GLN A 299 -2.24 2.70 -10.00
C GLN A 299 -2.83 3.53 -11.15
N ALA A 300 -3.67 4.53 -10.87
CA ALA A 300 -4.22 5.42 -11.89
C ALA A 300 -3.26 6.53 -12.33
N CYS A 301 -2.08 6.66 -11.70
CA CYS A 301 -1.10 7.69 -12.04
C CYS A 301 -0.22 7.26 -13.21
N VAL A 302 0.29 8.24 -13.97
CA VAL A 302 1.03 8.02 -15.22
C VAL A 302 2.33 7.25 -15.05
N GLU A 303 2.93 7.27 -13.87
CA GLU A 303 4.15 6.51 -13.57
C GLU A 303 3.87 5.04 -13.30
N SER A 304 2.61 4.63 -13.05
CA SER A 304 2.31 3.24 -12.74
C SER A 304 2.68 2.30 -13.88
N GLY A 305 3.16 1.09 -13.55
CA GLY A 305 3.46 0.04 -14.52
C GLY A 305 2.23 -0.60 -15.17
N SER A 306 1.06 0.06 -15.09
CA SER A 306 -0.17 -0.35 -15.78
C SER A 306 -0.28 0.34 -17.14
N CYS A 307 -0.89 -0.34 -18.11
CA CYS A 307 -1.13 0.26 -19.43
C CYS A 307 -2.13 1.43 -19.38
N ASP A 308 -2.11 2.27 -20.41
CA ASP A 308 -3.00 3.44 -20.53
C ASP A 308 -4.48 3.07 -20.40
N TYR A 309 -4.90 1.92 -20.97
CA TYR A 309 -6.28 1.48 -20.89
C TYR A 309 -6.72 1.23 -19.45
N VAL A 310 -5.86 0.65 -18.61
CA VAL A 310 -6.13 0.41 -17.20
C VAL A 310 -6.21 1.74 -16.45
N ARG A 311 -5.27 2.67 -16.67
CA ARG A 311 -5.27 4.00 -16.03
C ARG A 311 -6.54 4.79 -16.38
N GLN A 312 -6.96 4.76 -17.65
CA GLN A 312 -8.21 5.35 -18.09
C GLN A 312 -9.44 4.69 -17.44
N ALA A 313 -9.46 3.35 -17.34
CA ALA A 313 -10.57 2.63 -16.70
C ALA A 313 -10.67 2.96 -15.20
N LEU A 314 -9.53 3.05 -14.51
CA LEU A 314 -9.47 3.45 -13.10
C LEU A 314 -9.97 4.87 -12.89
N ALA A 315 -9.66 5.81 -13.78
CA ALA A 315 -10.16 7.18 -13.72
C ALA A 315 -11.69 7.31 -13.88
N GLN A 316 -12.34 6.28 -14.43
CA GLN A 316 -13.80 6.22 -14.59
C GLN A 316 -14.50 5.38 -13.51
N ALA A 317 -13.75 4.73 -12.62
CA ALA A 317 -14.32 3.85 -11.61
C ALA A 317 -15.16 4.64 -10.60
N GLN A 318 -16.33 4.12 -10.27
CA GLN A 318 -17.20 4.65 -9.22
C GLN A 318 -17.17 3.76 -7.98
N GLN A 319 -17.75 4.24 -6.88
CA GLN A 319 -17.81 3.51 -5.62
C GLN A 319 -18.34 2.08 -5.78
N ALA A 320 -19.38 1.91 -6.60
CA ALA A 320 -20.05 0.63 -6.80
C ALA A 320 -19.39 -0.25 -7.88
N ASP A 321 -18.30 0.18 -8.52
CA ASP A 321 -17.63 -0.53 -9.62
C ASP A 321 -16.59 -1.56 -9.13
N ILE A 322 -16.57 -1.84 -7.83
CA ILE A 322 -15.61 -2.73 -7.19
C ILE A 322 -16.30 -4.02 -6.73
N THR A 323 -15.59 -5.15 -6.77
CA THR A 323 -16.09 -6.44 -6.25
C THR A 323 -14.96 -7.37 -5.84
N MET A 324 -15.30 -8.44 -5.11
CA MET A 324 -14.36 -9.50 -4.77
C MET A 324 -14.37 -10.59 -5.85
N ALA A 325 -13.19 -11.02 -6.28
CA ALA A 325 -13.00 -12.12 -7.24
C ALA A 325 -12.00 -13.15 -6.69
N PRO A 326 -12.08 -14.42 -7.10
CA PRO A 326 -11.09 -15.44 -6.73
C PRO A 326 -9.66 -15.01 -7.07
N ALA A 327 -8.76 -15.19 -6.11
CA ALA A 327 -7.33 -14.94 -6.28
C ALA A 327 -6.65 -16.11 -7.03
N ALA A 328 -5.54 -15.83 -7.71
CA ALA A 328 -4.79 -16.86 -8.43
C ALA A 328 -3.93 -17.69 -7.46
N ASP A 329 -3.36 -17.03 -6.47
CA ASP A 329 -2.74 -17.63 -5.29
C ASP A 329 -3.83 -18.08 -4.32
N MET A 330 -3.64 -19.27 -3.75
CA MET A 330 -4.61 -19.88 -2.83
C MET A 330 -6.04 -19.99 -3.42
N PHE A 331 -6.16 -20.08 -4.75
CA PHE A 331 -7.43 -20.28 -5.46
C PHE A 331 -8.21 -21.46 -4.89
N GLU A 332 -7.51 -22.56 -4.63
CA GLU A 332 -8.05 -23.80 -4.10
C GLU A 332 -8.65 -23.64 -2.68
N MET A 333 -8.19 -22.63 -1.93
CA MET A 333 -8.67 -22.30 -0.58
C MET A 333 -9.80 -21.26 -0.58
N GLY A 334 -10.22 -20.77 -1.75
CA GLY A 334 -11.29 -19.79 -1.88
C GLY A 334 -10.92 -18.37 -1.48
N VAL A 335 -9.63 -18.06 -1.42
CA VAL A 335 -9.14 -16.69 -1.18
C VAL A 335 -9.63 -15.78 -2.31
N LYS A 336 -10.00 -14.56 -1.94
CA LYS A 336 -10.47 -13.53 -2.86
C LYS A 336 -9.64 -12.28 -2.72
N LEU A 337 -9.71 -11.46 -3.76
CA LEU A 337 -9.10 -10.14 -3.85
C LEU A 337 -10.10 -9.15 -4.45
N GLN A 338 -9.89 -7.87 -4.18
CA GLN A 338 -10.77 -6.78 -4.59
C GLN A 338 -10.32 -6.18 -5.93
N VAL A 339 -11.23 -6.13 -6.90
CA VAL A 339 -10.98 -5.77 -8.29
C VAL A 339 -12.05 -4.86 -8.87
N LEU A 340 -11.67 -4.12 -9.92
CA LEU A 340 -12.61 -3.41 -10.77
C LEU A 340 -13.50 -4.40 -11.55
N LYS A 341 -14.81 -4.17 -11.57
CA LYS A 341 -15.78 -4.94 -12.38
C LYS A 341 -16.32 -4.20 -13.59
N ARG A 342 -16.11 -2.88 -13.67
CA ARG A 342 -16.54 -2.07 -14.80
C ARG A 342 -15.52 -2.16 -15.94
N GLY A 343 -16.01 -2.37 -17.16
CA GLY A 343 -15.17 -2.43 -18.35
C GLY A 343 -14.38 -3.74 -18.53
N THR A 344 -14.59 -4.72 -17.65
CA THR A 344 -13.96 -6.06 -17.71
C THR A 344 -14.96 -7.13 -17.25
N MET A 345 -14.87 -8.34 -17.80
CA MET A 345 -15.63 -9.51 -17.36
C MET A 345 -14.82 -10.40 -16.40
N PHE A 346 -13.58 -10.02 -16.06
CA PHE A 346 -12.69 -10.82 -15.22
C PHE A 346 -13.37 -11.32 -13.94
N PRO A 347 -14.04 -10.48 -13.11
CA PRO A 347 -14.59 -10.97 -11.85
C PRO A 347 -15.67 -12.05 -12.03
N MET A 348 -16.51 -11.89 -13.06
CA MET A 348 -17.54 -12.87 -13.42
C MET A 348 -16.92 -14.17 -13.93
N ARG A 349 -15.92 -14.08 -14.82
CA ARG A 349 -15.21 -15.24 -15.39
C ARG A 349 -14.45 -16.00 -14.31
N ALA A 350 -13.71 -15.30 -13.46
CA ALA A 350 -13.00 -15.87 -12.32
C ALA A 350 -13.96 -16.57 -11.34
N GLY A 351 -15.09 -15.91 -11.00
CA GLY A 351 -16.14 -16.51 -10.18
C GLY A 351 -16.68 -17.82 -10.77
N LYS A 352 -16.98 -17.83 -12.08
CA LYS A 352 -17.42 -19.03 -12.79
C LYS A 352 -16.38 -20.16 -12.72
N LEU A 353 -15.10 -19.86 -12.91
CA LEU A 353 -14.03 -20.86 -12.78
C LEU A 353 -13.98 -21.45 -11.38
N TYR A 354 -14.14 -20.63 -10.33
CA TYR A 354 -14.18 -21.12 -8.95
C TYR A 354 -15.40 -21.98 -8.64
N ASP A 355 -16.58 -21.61 -9.16
CA ASP A 355 -17.78 -22.43 -9.01
C ASP A 355 -17.62 -23.79 -9.69
N LEU A 356 -17.10 -23.83 -10.91
CA LEU A 356 -16.78 -25.08 -11.59
C LEU A 356 -15.74 -25.90 -10.82
N TYR A 357 -14.72 -25.25 -10.27
CA TYR A 357 -13.73 -25.90 -9.43
C TYR A 357 -14.36 -26.54 -8.19
N LYS A 358 -15.35 -25.93 -7.54
CA LYS A 358 -16.05 -26.56 -6.41
C LYS A 358 -16.95 -27.71 -6.85
N THR A 359 -17.62 -27.57 -8.00
CA THR A 359 -18.65 -28.52 -8.46
C THR A 359 -18.11 -29.83 -9.03
N TYR A 360 -17.02 -29.77 -9.82
CA TYR A 360 -16.50 -30.94 -10.56
C TYR A 360 -15.14 -31.39 -10.02
N ASN A 361 -14.78 -32.67 -10.16
CA ASN A 361 -13.50 -33.19 -9.66
C ASN A 361 -12.38 -33.19 -10.71
N SER A 362 -12.70 -32.95 -11.97
CA SER A 362 -11.75 -32.92 -13.08
C SER A 362 -12.25 -32.02 -14.21
N LEU A 363 -11.38 -31.69 -15.17
CA LEU A 363 -11.76 -30.94 -16.39
C LEU A 363 -12.69 -31.77 -17.29
N GLU A 364 -12.56 -33.08 -17.23
CA GLU A 364 -13.30 -34.05 -18.04
C GLU A 364 -14.75 -34.25 -17.54
N GLU A 365 -15.02 -33.98 -16.26
CA GLU A 365 -16.38 -34.00 -15.69
C GLU A 365 -17.21 -32.76 -16.04
N ILE A 366 -16.59 -31.68 -16.52
CA ILE A 366 -17.30 -30.46 -16.89
C ILE A 366 -18.17 -30.72 -18.13
N PRO A 367 -19.50 -30.44 -18.10
CA PRO A 367 -20.37 -30.67 -19.23
C PRO A 367 -19.86 -30.02 -20.52
N ALA A 368 -19.91 -30.77 -21.63
CA ALA A 368 -19.30 -30.37 -22.90
C ALA A 368 -19.72 -28.96 -23.38
N ALA A 369 -20.99 -28.57 -23.18
CA ALA A 369 -21.47 -27.24 -23.52
C ALA A 369 -20.81 -26.12 -22.69
N ILE A 370 -20.56 -26.38 -21.40
CA ILE A 370 -19.86 -25.44 -20.51
C ILE A 370 -18.39 -25.37 -20.89
N ARG A 371 -17.74 -26.52 -21.12
CA ARG A 371 -16.34 -26.60 -21.57
C ARG A 371 -16.12 -25.81 -22.86
N ALA A 372 -16.95 -26.05 -23.89
CA ALA A 372 -16.88 -25.33 -25.15
C ALA A 372 -17.08 -23.81 -24.99
N ASN A 373 -17.94 -23.40 -24.05
CA ASN A 373 -18.11 -21.98 -23.74
C ASN A 373 -16.87 -21.37 -23.06
N LEU A 374 -16.20 -22.09 -22.16
CA LEU A 374 -14.94 -21.62 -21.55
C LEU A 374 -13.83 -21.47 -22.60
N GLU A 375 -13.66 -22.45 -23.47
CA GLU A 375 -12.69 -22.42 -24.57
C GLU A 375 -12.94 -21.22 -25.49
N LYS A 376 -14.21 -20.94 -25.81
CA LYS A 376 -14.59 -19.82 -26.67
C LYS A 376 -14.49 -18.44 -26.01
N THR A 377 -14.74 -18.34 -24.69
CA THR A 377 -14.98 -17.03 -24.04
C THR A 377 -14.04 -16.66 -22.92
N VAL A 378 -13.27 -17.62 -22.37
CA VAL A 378 -12.36 -17.39 -21.23
C VAL A 378 -10.93 -17.74 -21.65
N PHE A 379 -10.71 -18.96 -22.10
CA PHE A 379 -9.37 -19.40 -22.50
C PHE A 379 -8.99 -18.87 -23.88
N LEU A 380 -9.97 -18.73 -24.79
CA LEU A 380 -9.78 -18.40 -26.21
C LEU A 380 -8.92 -19.42 -26.96
N GLN A 381 -8.84 -20.64 -26.44
CA GLN A 381 -8.14 -21.79 -27.00
C GLN A 381 -8.68 -23.07 -26.32
N PRO A 382 -8.46 -24.26 -26.91
CA PRO A 382 -8.81 -25.54 -26.29
C PRO A 382 -8.18 -25.69 -24.90
N ILE A 383 -8.92 -26.27 -23.94
CA ILE A 383 -8.41 -26.48 -22.58
C ILE A 383 -7.16 -27.37 -22.56
N ASP A 384 -7.06 -28.31 -23.49
CA ASP A 384 -5.90 -29.21 -23.56
C ASP A 384 -4.63 -28.44 -23.96
N ASP A 385 -4.75 -27.40 -24.80
CA ASP A 385 -3.62 -26.52 -25.14
C ASP A 385 -3.22 -25.64 -23.96
N VAL A 386 -4.21 -25.13 -23.19
CA VAL A 386 -3.93 -24.41 -21.93
C VAL A 386 -3.18 -25.30 -20.95
N TRP A 387 -3.58 -26.57 -20.81
CA TRP A 387 -2.91 -27.53 -19.96
C TRP A 387 -1.47 -27.77 -20.42
N ASN A 388 -1.23 -27.99 -21.71
CA ASN A 388 0.12 -28.21 -22.25
C ASN A 388 1.05 -27.03 -21.94
N GLN A 389 0.60 -25.79 -22.19
CA GLN A 389 1.35 -24.57 -21.86
C GLN A 389 1.63 -24.46 -20.35
N THR A 390 0.62 -24.74 -19.53
CA THR A 390 0.73 -24.69 -18.07
C THR A 390 1.73 -25.73 -17.55
N ARG A 391 1.68 -26.94 -18.08
CA ARG A 391 2.59 -28.03 -17.73
C ARG A 391 4.03 -27.70 -18.10
N GLU A 392 4.27 -27.18 -19.30
CA GLU A 392 5.61 -26.73 -19.72
C GLU A 392 6.17 -25.61 -18.84
N PHE A 393 5.33 -24.67 -18.43
CA PHE A 393 5.72 -23.61 -17.50
C PHE A 393 6.16 -24.18 -16.15
N PHE A 394 5.36 -25.07 -15.55
CA PHE A 394 5.70 -25.67 -14.25
C PHE A 394 6.89 -26.63 -14.34
N LEU A 395 7.09 -27.35 -15.44
CA LEU A 395 8.29 -28.19 -15.61
C LEU A 395 9.60 -27.40 -15.58
N LYS A 396 9.58 -26.11 -15.91
CA LYS A 396 10.77 -25.22 -15.84
C LYS A 396 10.92 -24.55 -14.48
N ARG A 397 9.80 -24.20 -13.83
CA ARG A 397 9.78 -23.40 -12.59
C ARG A 397 9.67 -24.25 -11.33
N GLU A 398 8.73 -25.19 -11.29
CA GLU A 398 8.43 -26.05 -10.13
C GLU A 398 7.87 -27.41 -10.60
N PRO A 399 8.75 -28.36 -11.00
CA PRO A 399 8.34 -29.62 -11.62
C PRO A 399 7.34 -30.45 -10.78
N ALA A 400 7.37 -30.29 -9.46
CA ALA A 400 6.46 -30.99 -8.55
C ALA A 400 4.98 -30.68 -8.81
N GLN A 401 4.62 -29.46 -9.21
CA GLN A 401 3.23 -29.09 -9.53
C GLN A 401 2.72 -29.84 -10.76
N ALA A 402 3.54 -29.92 -11.82
CA ALA A 402 3.21 -30.68 -13.03
C ALA A 402 3.04 -32.18 -12.73
N GLN A 403 3.97 -32.76 -11.96
CA GLN A 403 3.91 -34.17 -11.56
C GLN A 403 2.69 -34.49 -10.69
N LYS A 404 2.31 -33.56 -9.80
CA LYS A 404 1.09 -33.69 -9.00
C LYS A 404 -0.15 -33.66 -9.88
N ALA A 405 -0.22 -32.73 -10.82
CA ALA A 405 -1.36 -32.59 -11.73
C ALA A 405 -1.51 -33.77 -12.70
N ASP A 406 -0.41 -34.44 -13.06
CA ASP A 406 -0.45 -35.70 -13.84
C ASP A 406 -1.16 -36.83 -13.07
N ARG A 407 -1.26 -36.76 -11.72
CA ARG A 407 -1.87 -37.78 -10.85
C ARG A 407 -3.18 -37.35 -10.20
N ASP A 408 -3.41 -36.05 -10.09
CA ASP A 408 -4.55 -35.44 -9.41
C ASP A 408 -5.33 -34.55 -10.41
N PRO A 409 -6.44 -35.07 -10.99
CA PRO A 409 -7.26 -34.34 -11.95
C PRO A 409 -7.84 -33.03 -11.40
N LYS A 410 -8.07 -32.95 -10.08
CA LYS A 410 -8.56 -31.74 -9.41
C LYS A 410 -7.49 -30.67 -9.41
N HIS A 411 -6.26 -31.07 -9.11
CA HIS A 411 -5.12 -30.16 -9.14
C HIS A 411 -4.80 -29.71 -10.57
N LYS A 412 -4.86 -30.60 -11.57
CA LYS A 412 -4.77 -30.23 -12.99
C LYS A 412 -5.79 -29.14 -13.35
N MET A 413 -7.05 -29.32 -12.95
CA MET A 413 -8.10 -28.33 -13.16
C MET A 413 -7.77 -26.99 -12.49
N ALA A 414 -7.29 -27.00 -11.24
CA ALA A 414 -6.86 -25.79 -10.55
C ALA A 414 -5.75 -25.05 -11.30
N LEU A 415 -4.71 -25.76 -11.76
CA LEU A 415 -3.60 -25.14 -12.50
C LEU A 415 -4.07 -24.51 -13.83
N VAL A 416 -4.97 -25.17 -14.56
CA VAL A 416 -5.57 -24.62 -15.79
C VAL A 416 -6.41 -23.37 -15.50
N PHE A 417 -7.16 -23.34 -14.41
CA PHE A 417 -7.94 -22.15 -14.06
C PHE A 417 -7.04 -21.01 -13.57
N ARG A 418 -5.98 -21.34 -12.81
CA ARG A 418 -4.96 -20.39 -12.34
C ARG A 418 -4.14 -19.81 -13.48
N TRP A 419 -4.01 -20.50 -14.64
CA TRP A 419 -3.45 -19.90 -15.85
C TRP A 419 -4.22 -18.64 -16.26
N TYR A 420 -5.55 -18.70 -16.29
CA TYR A 420 -6.38 -17.54 -16.62
C TYR A 420 -6.24 -16.44 -15.57
N LEU A 421 -6.36 -16.80 -14.29
CA LEU A 421 -6.27 -15.84 -13.19
C LEU A 421 -4.90 -15.15 -13.15
N GLY A 422 -3.80 -15.89 -13.29
CA GLY A 422 -2.45 -15.32 -13.28
C GLY A 422 -2.15 -14.46 -14.50
N LEU A 423 -2.56 -14.89 -15.70
CA LEU A 423 -2.32 -14.10 -16.92
C LEU A 423 -3.23 -12.87 -17.04
N SER A 424 -4.42 -12.88 -16.42
CA SER A 424 -5.34 -11.74 -16.45
C SER A 424 -4.74 -10.43 -15.91
N SER A 425 -3.88 -10.51 -14.89
CA SER A 425 -3.12 -9.35 -14.41
C SER A 425 -1.98 -8.99 -15.36
N ARG A 426 -1.28 -9.97 -15.94
CA ARG A 426 -0.18 -9.71 -16.90
C ARG A 426 -0.67 -9.06 -18.19
N TRP A 427 -1.80 -9.51 -18.73
CA TRP A 427 -2.41 -8.89 -19.92
C TRP A 427 -2.78 -7.44 -19.67
N ALA A 428 -3.30 -7.13 -18.47
CA ALA A 428 -3.66 -5.77 -18.08
C ALA A 428 -2.41 -4.87 -17.99
N ASN A 429 -1.33 -5.35 -17.38
CA ASN A 429 -0.08 -4.58 -17.27
C ASN A 429 0.58 -4.39 -18.64
N ALA A 430 0.64 -5.44 -19.47
CA ALA A 430 1.23 -5.40 -20.81
C ALA A 430 0.37 -4.63 -21.83
N GLY A 431 -0.90 -4.35 -21.52
CA GLY A 431 -1.82 -3.67 -22.44
C GLY A 431 -2.25 -4.53 -23.62
N ASP A 432 -2.39 -5.84 -23.44
CA ASP A 432 -2.87 -6.75 -24.49
C ASP A 432 -4.37 -6.54 -24.74
N LEU A 433 -4.69 -5.62 -25.66
CA LEU A 433 -6.07 -5.24 -25.96
C LEU A 433 -6.91 -6.41 -26.53
N SER A 434 -6.28 -7.47 -27.04
CA SER A 434 -7.01 -8.69 -27.45
C SER A 434 -7.67 -9.40 -26.26
N ARG A 435 -7.15 -9.15 -25.04
CA ARG A 435 -7.63 -9.69 -23.76
C ARG A 435 -8.28 -8.63 -22.88
N LYS A 436 -8.67 -7.48 -23.43
CA LYS A 436 -9.23 -6.34 -22.67
C LYS A 436 -10.36 -6.71 -21.70
N MET A 437 -11.30 -7.57 -22.12
CA MET A 437 -12.42 -8.00 -21.26
C MET A 437 -12.00 -8.99 -20.17
N ASP A 438 -10.74 -9.41 -20.15
CA ASP A 438 -10.14 -10.34 -19.19
C ASP A 438 -9.14 -9.65 -18.27
N PHE A 439 -9.00 -8.32 -18.35
CA PHE A 439 -8.08 -7.60 -17.48
C PHE A 439 -8.51 -7.72 -16.02
N GLN A 440 -7.60 -8.24 -15.19
CA GLN A 440 -7.70 -8.19 -13.75
C GLN A 440 -7.01 -6.93 -13.25
N ILE A 441 -7.80 -6.01 -12.70
CA ILE A 441 -7.34 -4.71 -12.22
C ILE A 441 -7.65 -4.63 -10.72
N TRP A 442 -6.62 -4.68 -9.88
CA TRP A 442 -6.74 -4.63 -8.43
C TRP A 442 -7.10 -3.21 -7.99
N CYS A 443 -8.28 -3.02 -7.43
CA CYS A 443 -8.78 -1.68 -7.11
C CYS A 443 -9.77 -1.77 -5.97
N GLY A 444 -9.64 -0.89 -4.98
CA GLY A 444 -10.59 -0.74 -3.89
C GLY A 444 -11.56 0.44 -4.09
N PRO A 445 -12.56 0.60 -3.20
CA PRO A 445 -13.53 1.71 -3.27
C PRO A 445 -12.89 3.10 -3.13
N ALA A 446 -11.67 3.16 -2.59
CA ALA A 446 -10.80 4.33 -2.56
C ALA A 446 -10.71 5.05 -3.93
N MET A 447 -10.65 4.31 -5.04
CA MET A 447 -10.61 4.93 -6.38
C MET A 447 -11.90 5.69 -6.70
N GLY A 448 -13.06 5.12 -6.36
CA GLY A 448 -14.35 5.78 -6.58
C GLY A 448 -14.48 7.07 -5.78
N ALA A 449 -14.02 7.06 -4.52
CA ALA A 449 -13.99 8.25 -3.67
C ALA A 449 -13.02 9.33 -4.22
N PHE A 450 -11.84 8.93 -4.67
CA PHE A 450 -10.89 9.83 -5.34
C PHE A 450 -11.49 10.47 -6.59
N ASN A 451 -12.10 9.67 -7.48
CA ASN A 451 -12.71 10.16 -8.71
C ASN A 451 -13.88 11.13 -8.44
N GLN A 452 -14.67 10.86 -7.40
CA GLN A 452 -15.74 11.78 -6.98
C GLN A 452 -15.17 13.12 -6.48
N TRP A 453 -14.07 13.08 -5.72
CA TRP A 453 -13.40 14.28 -5.22
C TRP A 453 -12.73 15.09 -6.34
N THR A 454 -12.19 14.43 -7.37
CA THR A 454 -11.52 15.08 -8.50
C THR A 454 -12.44 15.43 -9.67
N THR A 455 -13.74 15.16 -9.57
CA THR A 455 -14.72 15.48 -10.62
C THR A 455 -14.70 16.98 -10.95
N ASP A 456 -14.77 17.30 -12.26
CA ASP A 456 -14.70 18.66 -12.81
C ASP A 456 -13.39 19.43 -12.47
N THR A 457 -12.31 18.69 -12.23
CA THR A 457 -10.96 19.24 -12.00
C THR A 457 -9.94 18.68 -12.99
N PHE A 458 -8.73 19.23 -13.01
CA PHE A 458 -7.67 18.74 -13.88
C PHE A 458 -7.29 17.27 -13.60
N LEU A 459 -7.43 16.79 -12.36
CA LEU A 459 -7.19 15.39 -11.98
C LEU A 459 -8.29 14.42 -12.43
N ALA A 460 -9.42 14.91 -12.99
CA ALA A 460 -10.41 14.04 -13.61
C ALA A 460 -9.82 13.29 -14.81
N ASP A 461 -8.93 13.95 -15.58
CA ASP A 461 -8.17 13.32 -16.65
C ASP A 461 -7.02 12.49 -16.07
N TYR A 462 -6.94 11.22 -16.49
CA TYR A 462 -5.91 10.29 -16.03
C TYR A 462 -4.50 10.73 -16.45
N GLN A 463 -4.37 11.50 -17.54
CA GLN A 463 -3.07 11.99 -18.02
C GLN A 463 -2.45 13.05 -17.09
N ASN A 464 -3.28 13.72 -16.29
CA ASN A 464 -2.84 14.71 -15.31
C ASN A 464 -2.62 14.11 -13.91
N ARG A 465 -2.79 12.80 -13.75
CA ARG A 465 -2.55 12.11 -12.47
C ARG A 465 -1.09 11.68 -12.42
N ASP A 466 -0.25 12.48 -11.80
CA ASP A 466 1.10 12.07 -11.42
C ASP A 466 1.14 11.71 -9.93
N THR A 467 2.05 10.79 -9.59
CA THR A 467 2.14 10.18 -8.26
C THR A 467 2.37 11.23 -7.17
N VAL A 468 3.20 12.23 -7.46
CA VAL A 468 3.61 13.26 -6.50
C VAL A 468 2.49 14.24 -6.24
N THR A 469 1.86 14.77 -7.30
CA THR A 469 0.73 15.70 -7.19
C THR A 469 -0.44 15.06 -6.46
N VAL A 470 -0.74 13.77 -6.72
CA VAL A 470 -1.76 13.04 -5.97
C VAL A 470 -1.41 12.96 -4.49
N GLY A 471 -0.19 12.54 -4.14
CA GLY A 471 0.26 12.45 -2.74
C GLY A 471 0.23 13.80 -2.01
N LEU A 472 0.81 14.84 -2.62
CA LEU A 472 0.85 16.18 -2.04
C LEU A 472 -0.55 16.75 -1.83
N ASN A 473 -1.48 16.54 -2.77
CA ASN A 473 -2.86 16.98 -2.59
C ASN A 473 -3.56 16.30 -1.40
N LEU A 474 -3.28 15.03 -1.15
CA LEU A 474 -3.86 14.33 -0.01
C LEU A 474 -3.30 14.87 1.31
N ILE A 475 -1.99 15.14 1.38
CA ILE A 475 -1.35 15.70 2.58
C ILE A 475 -1.79 17.15 2.82
N TYR A 476 -1.68 18.01 1.81
CA TYR A 476 -2.16 19.39 1.83
C TYR A 476 -3.64 19.45 2.22
N GLY A 477 -4.45 18.65 1.53
CA GLY A 477 -5.88 18.59 1.79
C GLY A 477 -6.20 18.10 3.20
N ALA A 478 -5.43 17.14 3.73
CA ALA A 478 -5.59 16.69 5.10
C ALA A 478 -5.31 17.82 6.11
N ALA A 479 -4.26 18.62 5.90
CA ALA A 479 -3.99 19.80 6.72
C ALA A 479 -5.16 20.80 6.67
N VAL A 480 -5.69 21.10 5.49
CA VAL A 480 -6.85 22.00 5.34
C VAL A 480 -8.10 21.42 6.03
N ALA A 481 -8.38 20.14 5.86
CA ALA A 481 -9.51 19.46 6.51
C ALA A 481 -9.39 19.47 8.05
N SER A 482 -8.18 19.30 8.58
CA SER A 482 -7.91 19.42 10.01
C SER A 482 -8.19 20.83 10.52
N ARG A 483 -7.75 21.88 9.80
CA ARG A 483 -8.07 23.28 10.15
C ARG A 483 -9.58 23.55 10.15
N LEU A 484 -10.30 23.04 9.15
CA LEU A 484 -11.78 23.14 9.11
C LEU A 484 -12.42 22.47 10.33
N THR A 485 -11.93 21.29 10.70
CA THR A 485 -12.43 20.55 11.87
C THR A 485 -12.15 21.30 13.18
N MET A 486 -10.98 21.91 13.31
CA MET A 486 -10.64 22.75 14.47
C MET A 486 -11.56 23.95 14.62
N LEU A 487 -11.93 24.61 13.51
CA LEU A 487 -12.88 25.73 13.55
C LEU A 487 -14.30 25.26 13.92
N ALA A 488 -14.73 24.14 13.35
CA ALA A 488 -16.03 23.56 13.70
C ALA A 488 -16.11 23.19 15.19
N ALA A 489 -15.02 22.67 15.77
CA ALA A 489 -14.93 22.37 17.21
C ALA A 489 -14.98 23.62 18.11
N GLN A 490 -14.71 24.80 17.56
CA GLN A 490 -14.85 26.09 18.25
C GLN A 490 -16.26 26.69 18.10
N GLY A 491 -17.19 25.98 17.43
CA GLY A 491 -18.55 26.47 17.19
C GLY A 491 -18.68 27.40 15.97
N VAL A 492 -17.62 27.55 15.18
CA VAL A 492 -17.67 28.35 13.95
C VAL A 492 -18.48 27.63 12.88
N SER A 493 -19.52 28.30 12.37
CA SER A 493 -20.23 27.88 11.18
C SER A 493 -19.69 28.60 9.96
N LEU A 494 -19.09 27.87 9.03
CA LEU A 494 -18.63 28.37 7.73
C LEU A 494 -19.63 28.00 6.64
N ASP A 495 -19.71 28.84 5.61
CA ASP A 495 -20.43 28.52 4.38
C ASP A 495 -19.84 27.28 3.69
N GLU A 496 -20.67 26.49 3.01
CA GLU A 496 -20.23 25.27 2.32
C GLU A 496 -19.14 25.53 1.26
N SER A 497 -19.17 26.69 0.61
CA SER A 497 -18.14 27.09 -0.35
C SER A 497 -16.75 27.20 0.28
N ALA A 498 -16.66 27.62 1.55
CA ALA A 498 -15.41 27.74 2.29
C ALA A 498 -14.85 26.39 2.78
N LYS A 499 -15.71 25.35 2.82
CA LYS A 499 -15.34 23.97 3.22
C LYS A 499 -14.82 23.14 2.05
N GLN A 500 -14.96 23.60 0.81
CA GLN A 500 -14.53 22.85 -0.37
C GLN A 500 -13.01 22.78 -0.47
N ILE A 501 -12.47 21.56 -0.42
CA ILE A 501 -11.06 21.28 -0.63
C ILE A 501 -10.90 20.72 -2.05
N LYS A 502 -10.46 21.56 -2.98
CA LYS A 502 -10.23 21.16 -4.38
C LYS A 502 -8.76 20.80 -4.62
N PRO A 503 -8.47 19.87 -5.54
CA PRO A 503 -7.12 19.64 -6.04
C PRO A 503 -6.39 20.93 -6.42
N GLN A 504 -5.13 21.03 -6.03
CA GLN A 504 -4.17 22.06 -6.39
C GLN A 504 -3.17 21.50 -7.41
N THR A 505 -2.71 22.33 -8.34
CA THR A 505 -1.65 21.95 -9.30
C THR A 505 -0.32 21.73 -8.57
N SER A 506 0.60 21.03 -9.21
CA SER A 506 1.94 20.78 -8.66
C SER A 506 2.66 22.10 -8.29
N ASP A 507 2.67 23.07 -9.21
CA ASP A 507 3.25 24.40 -8.99
C ASP A 507 2.66 25.13 -7.76
N ALA A 508 1.35 24.98 -7.52
CA ALA A 508 0.70 25.59 -6.37
C ALA A 508 1.09 24.91 -5.04
N LEU A 509 1.41 23.61 -5.08
CA LEU A 509 1.81 22.82 -3.91
C LEU A 509 3.29 22.97 -3.57
N GLU A 510 4.15 23.32 -4.54
CA GLU A 510 5.59 23.52 -4.33
C GLU A 510 5.88 24.55 -3.23
N ALA A 511 5.03 25.58 -3.10
CA ALA A 511 5.11 26.59 -2.05
C ALA A 511 5.09 26.00 -0.63
N TYR A 512 4.41 24.87 -0.42
CA TYR A 512 4.24 24.22 0.88
C TYR A 512 5.21 23.05 1.10
N CYS A 513 6.10 22.75 0.15
CA CYS A 513 7.05 21.64 0.20
C CYS A 513 8.42 22.00 0.81
N LYS A 514 8.55 23.24 1.31
CA LYS A 514 9.79 23.81 1.83
C LYS A 514 10.04 23.49 3.28
#